data_AF-A0A0D0PLZ0-F1
#
_entry.id   AF-A0A0D0PLZ0-F1
#
_cell.length_a   1.000
_cell.length_b   1.000
_cell.length_c   1.000
_cell.angle_alpha   90.00
_cell.angle_beta   90.00
_cell.angle_gamma   90.00
#
_symmetry.space_group_name_H-M   'P 1'
#
loop_
_entity.id
_entity.type
_entity.pdbx_description
1 polymer ?
#
loop_
_entity_poly.entity_id
_entity_poly.type
_entity_poly.pdbx_seq_one_letter_code
_entity_poly.pdbx_strand_id
1 'polypeptide(L)'
;MRNRAVVLSVAAALVALGTALPAAAASGPAAVRSGLDCTTWVHENDPLTGGVLCTNNTGAPITFHADIVCGLAPDVSGTSVTAQPGETQESAGHCAIYSSGIGHIGWTVE
;
A
#
# COMPACT_ATOMS: atom_id res chain seq x y z
N MET A 1 -65.76 -17.90 7.18
CA MET A 1 -64.85 -18.30 6.08
C MET A 1 -63.57 -17.48 6.22
N ARG A 2 -62.41 -18.13 6.35
CA ARG A 2 -61.11 -17.52 6.68
C ARG A 2 -60.43 -17.04 5.38
N ASN A 3 -60.35 -15.73 5.16
CA ASN A 3 -59.54 -15.19 4.07
C ASN A 3 -58.11 -14.97 4.58
N ARG A 4 -57.19 -15.78 4.06
CA ARG A 4 -55.75 -15.50 4.05
C ARG A 4 -55.44 -14.75 2.75
N ALA A 5 -54.80 -13.60 2.85
CA ALA A 5 -53.98 -13.05 1.78
C ALA A 5 -52.79 -12.34 2.43
N VAL A 6 -51.60 -12.72 1.98
CA VAL A 6 -50.28 -12.41 2.54
C VAL A 6 -49.45 -11.83 1.39
N VAL A 7 -48.62 -10.82 1.71
CA VAL A 7 -47.57 -10.11 0.92
C VAL A 7 -48.05 -9.33 -0.33
N LEU A 8 -47.45 -8.22 -0.80
CA LEU A 8 -46.02 -7.89 -0.97
C LEU A 8 -45.70 -6.40 -0.73
N SER A 9 -44.61 -6.17 -0.01
CA SER A 9 -43.89 -4.90 0.09
C SER A 9 -43.06 -4.66 -1.18
N VAL A 10 -43.12 -3.44 -1.74
CA VAL A 10 -42.20 -2.98 -2.79
C VAL A 10 -41.34 -1.87 -2.19
N ALA A 11 -40.14 -2.22 -1.75
CA ALA A 11 -39.11 -1.23 -1.38
C ALA A 11 -38.34 -0.87 -2.66
N ALA A 12 -38.44 0.39 -3.09
CA ALA A 12 -37.65 0.92 -4.20
C ALA A 12 -36.20 1.11 -3.74
N ALA A 13 -35.28 0.31 -4.27
CA ALA A 13 -33.84 0.47 -4.07
C ALA A 13 -33.29 1.53 -5.03
N LEU A 14 -32.85 2.67 -4.50
CA LEU A 14 -32.08 3.68 -5.21
C LEU A 14 -30.62 3.21 -5.29
N VAL A 15 -30.15 2.85 -6.49
CA VAL A 15 -28.75 2.52 -6.73
C VAL A 15 -28.06 3.75 -7.32
N ALA A 16 -27.39 4.52 -6.46
CA ALA A 16 -26.42 5.53 -6.88
C ALA A 16 -25.03 4.91 -6.79
N LEU A 17 -24.48 4.46 -7.93
CA LEU A 17 -23.09 4.00 -8.01
C LEU A 17 -22.21 5.18 -8.44
N GLY A 18 -21.61 5.81 -7.43
CA GLY A 18 -20.64 6.89 -7.60
C GLY A 18 -19.37 6.41 -8.30
N THR A 19 -18.81 7.26 -9.14
CA THR A 19 -17.51 7.08 -9.79
C THR A 19 -16.40 7.05 -8.74
N ALA A 20 -15.79 5.88 -8.54
CA ALA A 20 -14.59 5.75 -7.72
C ALA A 20 -13.42 6.46 -8.42
N LEU A 21 -12.97 7.60 -7.86
CA LEU A 21 -11.68 8.18 -8.21
C LEU A 21 -10.56 7.34 -7.57
N PRO A 22 -9.39 7.22 -8.22
CA PRO A 22 -8.23 6.60 -7.59
C PRO A 22 -7.81 7.46 -6.40
N ALA A 23 -7.85 6.86 -5.21
CA ALA A 23 -7.27 7.45 -4.01
C ALA A 23 -5.75 7.48 -4.19
N ALA A 24 -5.19 8.66 -4.45
CA ALA A 24 -3.76 8.88 -4.31
C ALA A 24 -3.40 8.60 -2.84
N ALA A 25 -2.72 7.48 -2.60
CA ALA A 25 -2.33 7.08 -1.27
C ALA A 25 -1.23 8.03 -0.77
N ALA A 26 -1.60 8.94 0.13
CA ALA A 26 -0.64 9.79 0.82
C ALA A 26 0.18 8.91 1.77
N SER A 27 1.49 8.85 1.55
CA SER A 27 2.45 8.23 2.46
C SER A 27 2.38 8.93 3.82
N GLY A 28 1.86 8.22 4.83
CA GLY A 28 1.72 8.71 6.20
C GLY A 28 3.06 8.93 6.92
N PRO A 29 3.03 9.46 8.17
CA PRO A 29 4.13 10.16 8.86
C PRO A 29 5.30 9.29 9.37
N ALA A 30 5.58 8.14 8.75
CA ALA A 30 6.70 7.27 9.14
C ALA A 30 8.06 7.95 8.92
N ALA A 31 8.21 8.76 7.87
CA ALA A 31 9.47 9.45 7.51
C ALA A 31 10.03 10.33 8.62
N VAL A 32 9.17 11.03 9.37
CA VAL A 32 9.65 12.00 10.35
C VAL A 32 10.06 11.34 11.67
N ARG A 33 9.64 10.10 11.94
CA ARG A 33 9.84 9.46 13.25
C ARG A 33 11.04 8.51 13.34
N SER A 34 11.54 7.99 12.22
CA SER A 34 12.71 7.10 12.17
C SER A 34 14.04 7.80 11.93
N GLY A 35 14.02 9.05 11.42
CA GLY A 35 15.22 9.71 10.92
C GLY A 35 15.65 9.26 9.52
N LEU A 36 14.82 8.44 8.85
CA LEU A 36 14.94 8.14 7.43
C LEU A 36 14.16 9.17 6.59
N ASP A 37 14.80 9.73 5.57
CA ASP A 37 14.09 10.46 4.52
C ASP A 37 13.86 9.52 3.32
N CYS A 38 12.59 9.19 3.05
CA CYS A 38 12.22 8.12 2.11
C CYS A 38 11.34 8.64 0.98
N THR A 39 11.61 8.14 -0.23
CA THR A 39 10.73 8.29 -1.39
C THR A 39 10.27 6.91 -1.85
N THR A 40 9.00 6.79 -2.23
CA THR A 40 8.44 5.55 -2.79
C THR A 40 8.47 5.59 -4.31
N TRP A 41 8.56 4.42 -4.93
CA TRP A 41 8.58 4.30 -6.40
C TRP A 41 7.91 3.01 -6.87
N VAL A 42 7.40 3.06 -8.11
CA VAL A 42 6.89 1.89 -8.86
C VAL A 42 7.65 1.84 -10.17
N HIS A 43 8.11 0.67 -10.57
CA HIS A 43 8.90 0.50 -11.79
C HIS A 43 8.04 0.79 -13.03
N GLU A 44 8.53 1.66 -13.92
CA GLU A 44 7.76 2.15 -15.07
C GLU A 44 7.35 1.04 -16.04
N ASN A 45 8.25 0.09 -16.30
CA ASN A 45 8.03 -1.01 -17.24
C ASN A 45 7.55 -2.30 -16.58
N ASP A 46 7.46 -2.32 -15.25
CA ASP A 46 6.98 -3.46 -14.47
C ASP A 46 6.16 -2.94 -13.29
N PRO A 47 4.87 -2.64 -13.49
CA PRO A 47 4.04 -1.99 -12.47
C PRO A 47 3.71 -2.89 -11.27
N LEU A 48 4.22 -4.13 -11.24
CA LEU A 48 4.15 -5.03 -10.11
C LEU A 48 5.40 -4.97 -9.22
N THR A 49 6.47 -4.29 -9.67
CA THR A 49 7.67 -4.03 -8.88
C THR A 49 7.65 -2.61 -8.32
N GLY A 50 7.96 -2.47 -7.04
CA GLY A 50 8.07 -1.17 -6.39
C GLY A 50 8.90 -1.25 -5.12
N GLY A 51 9.14 -0.10 -4.51
CA GLY A 51 9.95 -0.05 -3.31
C GLY A 51 10.05 1.34 -2.69
N VAL A 52 10.97 1.44 -1.73
CA VAL A 52 11.35 2.67 -1.07
C VAL A 52 12.83 2.89 -1.21
N LEU A 53 13.22 4.14 -1.43
CA LEU A 53 14.59 4.60 -1.39
C LEU A 53 14.72 5.54 -0.18
N CYS A 54 15.48 5.13 0.83
CA CYS A 54 15.57 5.83 2.11
C CYS A 54 17.00 6.26 2.42
N THR A 55 17.17 7.54 2.79
CA THR A 55 18.43 8.10 3.28
C THR A 55 18.43 8.15 4.81
N ASN A 56 19.46 7.58 5.44
CA ASN A 56 19.64 7.62 6.88
C ASN A 56 20.30 8.93 7.32
N ASN A 57 19.51 9.83 7.90
CA ASN A 57 19.97 11.12 8.41
C ASN A 57 20.35 11.08 9.90
N THR A 58 20.48 9.89 10.49
CA THR A 58 20.83 9.70 11.90
C THR A 58 22.33 9.41 12.09
N GLY A 59 22.76 9.33 13.34
CA GLY A 59 24.13 8.98 13.72
C GLY A 59 24.39 7.48 13.94
N ALA A 60 23.41 6.61 13.69
CA ALA A 60 23.52 5.15 13.87
C ALA A 60 23.00 4.39 12.64
N PRO A 61 23.42 3.13 12.41
CA PRO A 61 22.86 2.31 11.34
C PRO A 61 21.36 2.07 11.58
N ILE A 62 20.57 2.06 10.50
CA ILE A 62 19.13 1.76 10.54
C ILE A 62 18.81 0.65 9.56
N THR A 63 18.14 -0.40 10.02
CA THR A 63 17.59 -1.46 9.17
C THR A 63 16.12 -1.20 8.89
N PHE A 64 15.70 -1.37 7.64
CA PHE A 64 14.32 -1.17 7.21
C PHE A 64 13.97 -2.07 6.01
N HIS A 65 12.67 -2.24 5.78
CA HIS A 65 12.13 -2.86 4.57
C HIS A 65 10.89 -2.13 4.06
N ALA A 66 10.62 -2.25 2.76
CA ALA A 66 9.38 -1.76 2.16
C ALA A 66 8.20 -2.67 2.52
N ASP A 67 7.03 -2.07 2.71
CA ASP A 67 5.75 -2.78 2.88
C ASP A 67 4.85 -2.44 1.68
N ILE A 68 4.59 -3.42 0.82
CA ILE A 68 3.95 -3.21 -0.48
C ILE A 68 2.58 -3.87 -0.48
N VAL A 69 1.54 -3.05 -0.67
CA VAL A 69 0.16 -3.51 -0.79
C VAL A 69 -0.10 -3.96 -2.23
N CYS A 70 -0.41 -5.23 -2.43
CA CYS A 70 -0.51 -5.87 -3.75
C CYS A 70 -1.95 -6.06 -4.23
N GLY A 71 -2.88 -5.26 -3.72
CA GLY A 71 -4.28 -5.23 -4.15
C GLY A 71 -4.99 -6.56 -3.86
N LEU A 72 -5.37 -7.30 -4.91
CA LEU A 72 -6.00 -8.63 -4.76
C LEU A 72 -5.02 -9.75 -4.42
N ALA A 73 -3.72 -9.56 -4.63
CA ALA A 73 -2.71 -10.52 -4.23
C ALA A 73 -2.25 -10.26 -2.79
N PRO A 74 -1.66 -11.27 -2.11
CA PRO A 74 -1.03 -11.05 -0.81
C PRO A 74 0.02 -9.93 -0.87
N ASP A 75 -0.01 -9.05 0.12
CA ASP A 75 0.99 -8.00 0.31
C ASP A 75 2.38 -8.63 0.51
N VAL A 76 3.42 -7.89 0.13
CA VAL A 76 4.81 -8.36 0.23
C VAL A 76 5.65 -7.36 1.01
N SER A 77 6.59 -7.90 1.79
CA SER A 77 7.69 -7.11 2.35
C SER A 77 8.88 -7.16 1.39
N GLY A 78 9.53 -6.01 1.21
CA GLY A 78 10.78 -5.92 0.48
C GLY A 78 11.94 -6.56 1.24
N THR A 79 13.10 -6.61 0.61
CA THR A 79 14.32 -7.09 1.29
C THR A 79 14.71 -6.12 2.40
N SER A 80 14.97 -6.62 3.62
CA SER A 80 15.52 -5.81 4.70
C SER A 80 16.94 -5.37 4.36
N VAL A 81 17.17 -4.06 4.43
CA VAL A 81 18.46 -3.43 4.14
C VAL A 81 18.87 -2.53 5.30
N THR A 82 20.17 -2.39 5.51
CA THR A 82 20.74 -1.52 6.54
C THR A 82 21.44 -0.34 5.88
N ALA A 83 20.99 0.88 6.15
CA ALA A 83 21.67 2.11 5.75
C ALA A 83 22.57 2.61 6.87
N GLN A 84 23.86 2.81 6.59
CA GLN A 84 24.76 3.52 7.51
C GLN A 84 24.42 5.01 7.57
N PRO A 85 24.90 5.77 8.58
CA PRO A 85 24.74 7.22 8.64
C PRO A 85 25.14 7.91 7.33
N GLY A 86 24.21 8.67 6.74
CA GLY A 86 24.37 9.38 5.48
C GLY A 86 24.19 8.53 4.22
N GLU A 87 24.02 7.22 4.33
CA GLU A 87 23.76 6.35 3.17
C GLU A 87 22.30 6.36 2.76
N THR A 88 22.10 6.18 1.45
CA THR A 88 20.81 5.86 0.87
C THR A 88 20.79 4.37 0.49
N GLN A 89 19.78 3.65 0.96
CA GLN A 89 19.55 2.25 0.58
C GLN A 89 18.15 2.07 0.00
N GLU A 90 17.99 1.01 -0.79
CA GLU A 90 16.72 0.66 -1.43
C GLU A 90 16.20 -0.65 -0.88
N SER A 91 14.93 -0.68 -0.52
CA SER A 91 14.19 -1.91 -0.26
C SER A 91 13.06 -2.03 -1.29
N ALA A 92 13.04 -3.16 -2.01
CA ALA A 92 12.10 -3.39 -3.10
C ALA A 92 11.46 -4.79 -2.99
N GLY A 93 10.28 -4.92 -3.61
CA GLY A 93 9.55 -6.18 -3.72
C GLY A 93 8.74 -6.25 -5.01
N HIS A 94 8.24 -7.44 -5.32
CA HIS A 94 7.45 -7.71 -6.52
C HIS A 94 6.14 -8.41 -6.14
N CYS A 95 5.02 -7.80 -6.50
CA CYS A 95 3.71 -8.40 -6.34
C CYS A 95 3.54 -9.59 -7.28
N ALA A 96 2.71 -10.57 -6.88
CA ALA A 96 2.39 -11.69 -7.75
C ALA A 96 1.66 -11.23 -9.02
N ILE A 97 1.82 -11.97 -10.13
CA ILE A 97 1.24 -11.63 -11.44
C ILE A 97 -0.30 -11.53 -11.45
N TYR A 98 -0.97 -12.18 -10.51
CA TYR A 98 -2.43 -12.12 -10.34
C TYR A 98 -2.90 -10.95 -9.46
N SER A 99 -1.97 -10.07 -9.05
CA SER A 99 -2.27 -8.80 -8.38
C SER A 99 -3.09 -7.88 -9.28
N SER A 100 -3.85 -6.98 -8.66
CA SER A 100 -4.49 -5.85 -9.35
C SER A 100 -3.57 -4.63 -9.47
N GLY A 101 -2.27 -4.76 -9.17
CA GLY A 101 -1.28 -3.69 -9.13
C GLY A 101 -0.90 -3.26 -7.69
N ILE A 102 0.18 -2.47 -7.59
CA ILE A 102 0.61 -1.85 -6.33
C ILE A 102 -0.39 -0.76 -5.93
N GLY A 103 -1.04 -0.93 -4.79
CA GLY A 103 -1.99 0.04 -4.25
C GLY A 103 -1.36 1.07 -3.33
N HIS A 104 -0.33 0.67 -2.56
CA HIS A 104 0.37 1.52 -1.61
C HIS A 104 1.77 0.94 -1.34
N ILE A 105 2.72 1.83 -1.05
CA ILE A 105 4.05 1.46 -0.56
C ILE A 105 4.32 2.25 0.72
N GLY A 106 4.60 1.52 1.79
CA GLY A 106 5.13 2.04 3.05
C GLY A 106 6.49 1.42 3.35
N TRP A 107 6.96 1.62 4.58
CA TRP A 107 8.15 0.95 5.09
C TRP A 107 8.08 0.82 6.60
N THR A 108 8.81 -0.17 7.11
CA THR A 108 8.98 -0.45 8.53
C THR A 108 10.46 -0.41 8.88
N VAL A 109 10.77 0.20 10.02
CA VAL A 109 12.10 0.17 10.64
C VAL A 109 12.13 -0.95 11.67
N GLU A 110 13.23 -1.69 11.70
CA GLU A 110 13.45 -2.88 12.54
C GLU A 110 14.14 -2.56 13.87
#